data_AF-A0A1S2M2C1-F1
#
_entry.id   AF-A0A1S2M2C1-F1
#
_cell.length_a   1.000
_cell.length_b   1.000
_cell.length_c   1.000
_cell.angle_alpha   90.00
_cell.angle_beta   90.00
_cell.angle_gamma   90.00
#
_symmetry.space_group_name_H-M   'P 1'
#
loop_
_entity.id
_entity.type
_entity.pdbx_description
1 polymer ?
#
loop_
_entity_poly.entity_id
_entity_poly.type
_entity_poly.pdbx_seq_one_letter_code
_entity_poly.pdbx_strand_id
1 'polypeptide(L)'
;MKNKFIIIIILLLILSSCSYKSNEETSNEALLNDIFRNTYSISLFSFGQIVQKLSNVKNSDDIYIVKGMIELYNTQNLRAIPLLLINNLVNVGLYDNTFEIELGLLYQEKIEFLNLINKLLNSNDNINFLDKYQLEIKKIYEAERNLNDNRFTKFKTNPEIYYDYINELKKLHLMLQNLNEHLLKLIYSDTELP
;
A
#
# COMPACT_ATOMS: atom_id res chain seq x y z
N MET A 1 14.24 60.01 36.96
CA MET A 1 13.32 59.39 35.97
C MET A 1 14.11 58.62 34.90
N LYS A 2 14.81 57.53 35.25
CA LYS A 2 15.63 56.75 34.30
C LYS A 2 15.40 55.23 34.32
N ASN A 3 14.44 54.73 35.10
CA ASN A 3 14.23 53.28 35.27
C ASN A 3 12.91 52.74 34.69
N LYS A 4 12.10 53.57 34.00
CA LYS A 4 10.83 53.13 33.40
C LYS A 4 10.89 52.81 31.91
N PHE A 5 12.02 53.07 31.24
CA PHE A 5 12.18 52.84 29.80
C PHE A 5 12.71 51.45 29.42
N ILE A 6 13.23 50.67 30.37
CA ILE A 6 13.84 49.36 30.09
C ILE A 6 12.80 48.23 30.00
N ILE A 7 11.60 48.43 30.57
CA ILE A 7 10.56 47.38 30.61
C ILE A 7 9.82 47.24 29.27
N ILE A 8 9.81 48.26 28.41
CA ILE A 8 9.08 48.23 27.13
C ILE A 8 9.83 47.43 26.05
N ILE A 9 11.17 47.36 26.12
CA ILE A 9 11.99 46.65 25.10
C ILE A 9 11.95 45.13 25.30
N ILE A 10 11.79 44.66 26.55
CA ILE A 10 11.75 43.21 26.84
C ILE A 10 10.38 42.60 26.48
N LEU A 11 9.29 43.38 26.53
CA LEU A 11 7.95 42.89 26.14
C LEU A 11 7.74 42.77 24.62
N LEU A 12 8.54 43.45 23.80
CA LEU A 12 8.47 43.33 22.33
C LEU A 12 9.21 42.10 21.78
N LEU A 13 10.08 41.47 22.57
CA LEU A 13 10.82 40.27 22.16
C LEU A 13 10.09 38.94 22.45
N ILE A 14 8.94 38.99 23.13
CA ILE A 14 8.14 37.79 23.46
C ILE A 14 7.00 37.56 22.44
N LEU A 15 6.78 38.49 21.50
CA LEU A 15 5.70 38.39 20.51
C LEU A 15 6.13 37.82 19.14
N SER A 16 7.42 37.53 18.93
CA SER A 16 7.94 37.01 17.65
C SER A 16 8.22 35.50 17.65
N SER A 17 7.81 34.76 18.69
CA SER A 17 7.85 33.28 18.69
C SER A 17 6.48 32.66 18.39
N CYS A 18 5.68 33.30 17.54
CA CYS A 18 4.75 32.54 16.70
C CYS A 18 5.61 31.92 15.58
N SER A 19 6.00 30.66 15.76
CA SER A 19 6.48 29.83 14.66
C SER A 19 5.41 29.85 13.57
N TYR A 20 5.69 30.57 12.49
CA TYR A 20 4.90 30.51 11.27
C TYR A 20 5.14 29.10 10.71
N LYS A 21 4.33 28.12 11.13
CA LYS A 21 4.21 26.88 10.36
C LYS A 21 3.82 27.33 8.96
N SER A 22 4.72 27.15 8.00
CA SER A 22 4.50 27.63 6.65
C SER A 22 3.19 27.02 6.14
N ASN A 23 2.36 27.82 5.47
CA ASN A 23 1.14 27.33 4.84
C ASN A 23 1.44 26.20 3.83
N GLU A 24 2.68 26.09 3.34
CA GLU A 24 3.15 25.00 2.46
C GLU A 24 3.20 23.64 3.15
N GLU A 25 3.71 23.53 4.40
CA GLU A 25 3.75 22.24 5.11
C GLU A 25 2.34 21.67 5.33
N THR A 26 1.38 22.53 5.65
CA THR A 26 -0.02 22.13 5.90
C THR A 26 -0.71 21.73 4.60
N SER A 27 -0.41 22.40 3.49
CA SER A 27 -0.93 22.07 2.15
C SER A 27 -0.40 20.72 1.64
N ASN A 28 0.89 20.45 1.84
CA ASN A 28 1.50 19.20 1.38
C ASN A 28 1.04 17.98 2.19
N GLU A 29 0.82 18.14 3.50
CA GLU A 29 0.28 17.09 4.36
C GLU A 29 -1.17 16.73 3.98
N ALA A 30 -2.00 17.72 3.63
CA ALA A 30 -3.36 17.50 3.14
C ALA A 30 -3.37 16.74 1.80
N LEU A 31 -2.55 17.17 0.83
CA LEU A 31 -2.42 16.50 -0.46
C LEU A 31 -1.97 15.05 -0.30
N LEU A 32 -1.00 14.77 0.58
CA LEU A 32 -0.53 13.40 0.82
C LEU A 32 -1.60 12.52 1.49
N ASN A 33 -2.34 13.05 2.45
CA ASN A 33 -3.48 12.34 3.04
C ASN A 33 -4.54 12.01 1.97
N ASP A 34 -4.81 12.94 1.06
CA ASP A 34 -5.74 12.73 -0.04
C ASP A 34 -5.21 11.69 -1.04
N ILE A 35 -3.93 11.74 -1.41
CA ILE A 35 -3.34 10.72 -2.29
C ILE A 35 -3.37 9.36 -1.59
N PHE A 36 -3.02 9.27 -0.31
CA PHE A 36 -3.06 8.01 0.42
C PHE A 36 -4.48 7.42 0.44
N ARG A 37 -5.47 8.21 0.85
CA ARG A 37 -6.87 7.75 0.99
C ARG A 37 -7.53 7.44 -0.35
N ASN A 38 -7.42 8.34 -1.31
CA ASN A 38 -8.16 8.25 -2.57
C ASN A 38 -7.44 7.41 -3.62
N THR A 39 -6.19 7.05 -3.37
CA THR A 39 -5.34 6.42 -4.39
C THR A 39 -4.81 5.10 -3.83
N TYR A 40 -3.97 5.14 -2.80
CA TYR A 40 -3.37 3.92 -2.23
C TYR A 40 -4.39 3.01 -1.54
N SER A 41 -5.20 3.53 -0.61
CA SER A 41 -6.18 2.72 0.13
C SER A 41 -7.23 2.11 -0.79
N ILE A 42 -7.63 2.82 -1.86
CA ILE A 42 -8.53 2.29 -2.89
C ILE A 42 -7.86 1.16 -3.68
N SER A 43 -6.62 1.34 -4.15
CA SER A 43 -5.87 0.29 -4.85
C SER A 43 -5.65 -0.94 -3.96
N LEU A 44 -5.32 -0.74 -2.69
CA LEU A 44 -5.17 -1.82 -1.73
C LEU A 44 -6.51 -2.53 -1.49
N PHE A 45 -7.60 -1.76 -1.37
CA PHE A 45 -8.94 -2.30 -1.19
C PHE A 45 -9.37 -3.18 -2.37
N SER A 46 -9.22 -2.67 -3.60
CA SER A 46 -9.57 -3.41 -4.82
C SER A 46 -8.75 -4.68 -4.97
N PHE A 47 -7.46 -4.64 -4.62
CA PHE A 47 -6.64 -5.84 -4.54
C PHE A 47 -7.17 -6.84 -3.50
N GLY A 48 -7.51 -6.36 -2.29
CA GLY A 48 -8.12 -7.17 -1.25
C GLY A 48 -9.40 -7.87 -1.69
N GLN A 49 -10.26 -7.19 -2.45
CA GLN A 49 -11.48 -7.79 -3.03
C GLN A 49 -11.15 -8.93 -4.01
N ILE A 50 -10.13 -8.77 -4.85
CA ILE A 50 -9.68 -9.83 -5.76
C ILE A 50 -9.19 -11.04 -4.96
N VAL A 51 -8.30 -10.83 -3.99
CA VAL A 51 -7.73 -11.89 -3.16
C VAL A 51 -8.82 -12.60 -2.36
N GLN A 52 -9.77 -11.85 -1.80
CA GLN A 52 -10.92 -12.41 -1.10
C GLN A 52 -11.73 -13.32 -2.02
N LYS A 53 -12.08 -12.84 -3.22
CA LYS A 53 -12.85 -13.64 -4.17
C LYS A 53 -12.06 -14.89 -4.60
N LEU A 54 -10.77 -14.74 -4.86
CA LEU A 54 -9.86 -15.83 -5.22
C LEU A 54 -9.81 -16.93 -4.15
N SER A 55 -9.75 -16.57 -2.86
CA SER A 55 -9.77 -17.52 -1.74
C SER A 55 -11.11 -18.27 -1.56
N ASN A 56 -12.15 -17.89 -2.31
CA ASN A 56 -13.49 -18.46 -2.17
C ASN A 56 -14.04 -18.98 -3.52
N VAL A 57 -13.18 -19.20 -4.52
CA VAL A 57 -13.58 -19.79 -5.80
C VAL A 57 -14.07 -21.21 -5.58
N LYS A 58 -15.22 -21.55 -6.17
CA LYS A 58 -15.81 -22.90 -6.10
C LYS A 58 -16.14 -23.48 -7.47
N ASN A 59 -16.23 -22.64 -8.50
CA ASN A 59 -16.67 -23.02 -9.82
C ASN A 59 -16.10 -22.10 -10.91
N SER A 60 -16.43 -22.40 -12.16
CA SER A 60 -16.01 -21.61 -13.33
C SER A 60 -16.52 -20.18 -13.32
N ASP A 61 -17.73 -19.92 -12.81
CA ASP A 61 -18.32 -18.57 -12.79
C ASP A 61 -17.54 -17.67 -11.84
N ASP A 62 -17.10 -18.20 -10.70
CA ASP A 62 -16.21 -17.50 -9.78
C ASP A 62 -14.88 -17.13 -10.46
N ILE A 63 -14.34 -18.03 -11.30
CA ILE A 63 -13.12 -17.77 -12.08
C ILE A 63 -13.33 -16.62 -13.07
N TYR A 64 -14.46 -16.60 -13.80
CA TYR A 64 -14.80 -15.50 -14.71
C TYR A 64 -14.91 -14.17 -13.98
N ILE A 65 -15.54 -14.16 -12.80
CA ILE A 65 -15.64 -12.96 -11.96
C ILE A 65 -14.25 -12.46 -11.56
N VAL A 66 -13.38 -13.34 -11.07
CA VAL A 66 -12.01 -12.96 -10.67
C VAL A 66 -11.24 -12.38 -11.86
N LYS A 67 -11.31 -13.00 -13.04
CA LYS A 67 -10.67 -12.48 -14.26
C LYS A 67 -11.13 -11.05 -14.58
N GLY A 68 -12.44 -10.81 -14.54
CA GLY A 68 -13.00 -9.47 -14.76
C GLY A 68 -12.53 -8.45 -13.72
N MET A 69 -12.41 -8.85 -12.45
CA MET A 69 -11.87 -7.97 -11.40
C MET A 69 -10.39 -7.65 -11.63
N ILE A 70 -9.57 -8.61 -12.07
CA ILE A 70 -8.16 -8.40 -12.41
C ILE A 70 -8.03 -7.46 -13.61
N GLU A 71 -8.84 -7.64 -14.65
CA GLU A 71 -8.87 -6.77 -15.82
C GLU A 71 -9.25 -5.34 -15.44
N LEU A 72 -10.30 -5.16 -14.62
CA LEU A 72 -10.70 -3.86 -14.10
C LEU A 72 -9.58 -3.21 -13.29
N TYR A 73 -8.91 -3.98 -12.42
CA TYR A 73 -7.78 -3.50 -11.63
C TYR A 73 -6.63 -2.97 -12.52
N ASN A 74 -6.37 -3.66 -13.63
CA ASN A 74 -5.31 -3.29 -14.56
C ASN A 74 -5.65 -2.08 -15.44
N THR A 75 -6.93 -1.89 -15.78
CA THR A 75 -7.40 -0.82 -16.68
C THR A 75 -7.66 0.51 -15.97
N GLN A 76 -8.03 0.50 -14.69
CA GLN A 76 -8.35 1.73 -13.93
C GLN A 76 -7.14 2.55 -13.47
N ASN A 77 -5.96 2.33 -14.06
CA ASN A 77 -4.71 3.00 -13.69
C ASN A 77 -4.37 2.85 -12.18
N LEU A 78 -4.98 1.87 -11.49
CA LEU A 78 -4.70 1.52 -10.09
C LEU A 78 -3.24 1.06 -9.90
N ARG A 79 -2.56 0.83 -11.04
CA ARG A 79 -1.14 0.55 -11.18
C ARG A 79 -0.21 1.78 -11.11
N ALA A 80 -0.63 2.95 -11.58
CA ALA A 80 0.24 4.14 -11.61
C ALA A 80 0.34 4.88 -10.26
N ILE A 81 -0.48 4.46 -9.30
CA ILE A 81 -0.78 5.13 -8.04
C ILE A 81 0.41 5.26 -7.06
N PRO A 82 1.24 4.22 -6.84
CA PRO A 82 2.36 4.31 -5.91
C PRO A 82 3.48 5.22 -6.40
N LEU A 83 3.71 5.33 -7.72
CA LEU A 83 4.71 6.24 -8.29
C LEU A 83 4.38 7.71 -7.98
N LEU A 84 3.09 8.07 -7.97
CA LEU A 84 2.64 9.41 -7.54
C LEU A 84 2.84 9.62 -6.04
N LEU A 85 2.63 8.60 -5.21
CA LEU A 85 2.92 8.68 -3.77
C LEU A 85 4.41 8.82 -3.52
N ILE A 86 5.22 7.91 -4.05
CA ILE A 86 6.68 7.85 -3.89
C ILE A 86 7.33 9.18 -4.28
N ASN A 87 7.00 9.72 -5.47
CA ASN A 87 7.57 10.99 -5.93
C ASN A 87 7.14 12.19 -5.08
N ASN A 88 5.96 12.15 -4.44
CA ASN A 88 5.52 13.26 -3.59
C ASN A 88 6.05 13.12 -2.16
N LEU A 89 6.19 11.92 -1.60
CA LEU A 89 6.64 11.67 -0.22
C LEU A 89 8.07 12.16 0.04
N VAL A 90 9.00 11.94 -0.91
CA VAL A 90 10.42 12.35 -0.80
C VAL A 90 10.57 13.87 -0.78
N ASN A 91 9.75 14.57 -1.59
CA ASN A 91 9.86 16.02 -1.73
C ASN A 91 9.37 16.80 -0.50
N VAL A 92 8.60 16.17 0.40
CA VAL A 92 8.08 16.84 1.61
C VAL A 92 8.86 16.51 2.89
N GLY A 93 9.84 15.61 2.84
CA GLY A 93 10.66 15.23 4.01
C GLY A 93 9.86 14.64 5.18
N LEU A 94 8.63 14.18 4.94
CA LEU A 94 7.72 13.68 5.98
C LEU A 94 7.97 12.20 6.32
N TYR A 95 8.72 11.47 5.49
CA TYR A 95 8.96 10.04 5.64
C TYR A 95 10.40 9.69 5.28
N ASP A 96 10.89 8.57 5.82
CA ASP A 96 12.20 8.04 5.46
C ASP A 96 12.11 7.14 4.21
N ASN A 97 13.27 6.82 3.63
CA ASN A 97 13.37 5.95 2.47
C ASN A 97 12.80 4.54 2.72
N THR A 98 12.61 4.12 3.98
CA THR A 98 12.08 2.79 4.29
C THR A 98 10.62 2.69 3.85
N PHE A 99 9.78 3.70 4.13
CA PHE A 99 8.38 3.67 3.71
C PHE A 99 8.25 3.55 2.18
N GLU A 100 9.04 4.32 1.46
CA GLU A 100 9.09 4.29 0.00
C GLU A 100 9.47 2.90 -0.52
N ILE A 101 10.57 2.33 -0.01
CA ILE A 101 11.08 1.02 -0.43
C ILE A 101 10.02 -0.05 -0.20
N GLU A 102 9.46 -0.12 1.01
CA GLU A 102 8.49 -1.17 1.37
C GLU A 102 7.18 -1.05 0.59
N LEU A 103 6.72 0.19 0.36
CA LEU A 103 5.56 0.44 -0.48
C LEU A 103 5.81 0.03 -1.94
N GLY A 104 7.00 0.35 -2.46
CA GLY A 104 7.43 -0.03 -3.81
C GLY A 104 7.50 -1.55 -4.00
N LEU A 105 8.12 -2.26 -3.05
CA LEU A 105 8.20 -3.72 -3.04
C LEU A 105 6.82 -4.36 -2.99
N LEU A 106 5.97 -3.97 -2.02
CA LEU A 106 4.59 -4.47 -1.94
C LEU A 106 3.86 -4.31 -3.27
N TYR A 107 4.03 -3.15 -3.90
CA TYR A 107 3.35 -2.87 -5.14
C TYR A 107 3.83 -3.75 -6.31
N GLN A 108 5.14 -3.96 -6.44
CA GLN A 108 5.70 -4.90 -7.43
C GLN A 108 5.13 -6.30 -7.23
N GLU A 109 5.15 -6.80 -6.00
CA GLU A 109 4.65 -8.12 -5.66
C GLU A 109 3.15 -8.28 -5.93
N LYS A 110 2.35 -7.24 -5.69
CA LYS A 110 0.92 -7.23 -6.06
C LYS A 110 0.71 -7.36 -7.56
N ILE A 111 1.46 -6.62 -8.38
CA ILE A 111 1.34 -6.70 -9.85
C ILE A 111 1.69 -8.10 -10.32
N GLU A 112 2.82 -8.61 -9.85
CA GLU A 112 3.31 -9.94 -10.23
C GLU A 112 2.29 -11.01 -9.84
N PHE A 113 1.79 -10.97 -8.61
CA PHE A 113 0.75 -11.88 -8.15
C PHE A 113 -0.47 -11.88 -9.07
N LEU A 114 -1.03 -10.71 -9.39
CA LEU A 114 -2.21 -10.64 -10.26
C LEU A 114 -1.91 -11.14 -11.69
N ASN A 115 -0.71 -10.92 -12.21
CA ASN A 115 -0.31 -11.44 -13.51
C ASN A 115 -0.20 -12.97 -13.49
N LEU A 116 0.42 -13.55 -12.46
CA LEU A 116 0.57 -15.00 -12.30
C LEU A 116 -0.78 -15.68 -12.10
N ILE A 117 -1.64 -15.12 -11.25
CA ILE A 117 -3.02 -15.58 -11.09
C ILE A 117 -3.77 -15.52 -12.42
N ASN A 118 -3.66 -14.42 -13.18
CA ASN A 118 -4.33 -14.33 -14.47
C ASN A 118 -3.84 -15.42 -15.45
N LYS A 119 -2.54 -15.73 -15.48
CA LYS A 119 -2.01 -16.85 -16.28
C LYS A 119 -2.62 -18.18 -15.84
N LEU A 120 -2.64 -18.47 -14.54
CA LEU A 120 -3.17 -19.72 -13.98
C LEU A 120 -4.67 -19.87 -14.17
N LEU A 121 -5.46 -18.81 -14.04
CA LEU A 121 -6.90 -18.86 -14.30
C LEU A 121 -7.23 -19.13 -15.77
N ASN A 122 -6.29 -18.87 -16.68
CA ASN A 122 -6.38 -19.19 -18.10
C ASN A 122 -5.84 -20.58 -18.46
N SER A 123 -5.29 -21.34 -17.50
CA SER A 123 -4.89 -22.73 -17.70
C SER A 123 -6.05 -23.69 -17.43
N ASN A 124 -5.92 -24.93 -17.90
CA ASN A 124 -6.90 -25.99 -17.69
C ASN A 124 -6.92 -26.53 -16.25
N ASP A 125 -5.85 -26.29 -15.47
CA ASP A 125 -5.68 -26.75 -14.08
C ASP A 125 -6.06 -25.68 -13.04
N ASN A 126 -6.86 -24.70 -13.45
CA ASN A 126 -7.21 -23.52 -12.67
C ASN A 126 -7.88 -23.81 -11.31
N ILE A 127 -8.68 -24.87 -11.18
CA ILE A 127 -9.37 -25.20 -9.91
C ILE A 127 -8.40 -25.88 -8.92
N ASN A 128 -7.53 -26.76 -9.40
CA ASN A 128 -6.64 -27.54 -8.55
C ASN A 128 -5.63 -26.66 -7.80
N PHE A 129 -5.12 -25.59 -8.43
CA PHE A 129 -4.20 -24.68 -7.73
C PHE A 129 -4.94 -23.82 -6.70
N LEU A 130 -6.17 -23.39 -6.99
CA LEU A 130 -6.95 -22.54 -6.09
C LEU A 130 -7.27 -23.26 -4.79
N ASP A 131 -7.61 -24.54 -4.87
CA ASP A 131 -7.80 -25.39 -3.70
C ASP A 131 -6.50 -25.54 -2.89
N LYS A 132 -5.37 -25.75 -3.58
CA LYS A 132 -4.06 -25.94 -2.94
C LYS A 132 -3.59 -24.71 -2.16
N TYR A 133 -3.80 -23.50 -2.69
CA TYR A 133 -3.29 -22.25 -2.12
C TYR A 133 -4.36 -21.40 -1.43
N GLN A 134 -5.57 -21.93 -1.24
CA GLN A 134 -6.71 -21.21 -0.69
C GLN A 134 -6.39 -20.53 0.65
N LEU A 135 -5.70 -21.25 1.53
CA LEU A 135 -5.38 -20.79 2.88
C LEU A 135 -4.35 -19.65 2.85
N GLU A 136 -3.33 -19.76 2.02
CA GLU A 136 -2.32 -18.72 1.80
C GLU A 136 -2.97 -17.46 1.24
N ILE A 137 -3.83 -17.60 0.23
CA ILE A 137 -4.57 -16.48 -0.36
C ILE A 137 -5.48 -15.82 0.69
N LYS A 138 -6.15 -16.60 1.53
CA LYS A 138 -6.95 -16.06 2.64
C LYS A 138 -6.11 -15.26 3.63
N LYS A 139 -4.92 -15.74 3.99
CA LYS A 139 -3.99 -14.99 4.86
C LYS A 139 -3.54 -13.67 4.23
N ILE A 140 -3.32 -13.64 2.91
CA ILE A 140 -3.00 -12.40 2.19
C ILE A 140 -4.15 -11.40 2.30
N TYR A 141 -5.39 -11.86 2.16
CA TYR A 141 -6.56 -11.00 2.36
C TYR A 141 -6.62 -10.43 3.78
N GLU A 142 -6.40 -11.25 4.81
CA GLU A 142 -6.39 -10.80 6.20
C GLU A 142 -5.28 -9.78 6.47
N ALA A 143 -4.07 -10.02 5.94
CA ALA A 143 -2.95 -9.09 6.05
C ALA A 143 -3.24 -7.76 5.31
N GLU A 144 -3.88 -7.81 4.15
CA GLU A 144 -4.32 -6.61 3.44
C GLU A 144 -5.37 -5.83 4.23
N ARG A 145 -6.35 -6.50 4.86
CA ARG A 145 -7.35 -5.83 5.72
C ARG A 145 -6.72 -5.13 6.92
N ASN A 146 -5.68 -5.72 7.51
CA ASN A 146 -4.94 -5.10 8.60
C ASN A 146 -4.15 -3.88 8.12
N LEU A 147 -3.57 -3.95 6.92
CA LEU A 147 -2.81 -2.85 6.34
C LEU A 147 -3.70 -1.70 5.88
N ASN A 148 -4.87 -2.01 5.32
CA ASN A 148 -5.80 -1.03 4.74
C ASN A 148 -6.69 -0.38 5.80
N ASP A 149 -6.08 0.41 6.68
CA ASP A 149 -6.78 1.13 7.73
C ASP A 149 -6.41 2.63 7.77
N ASN A 150 -6.95 3.33 8.77
CA ASN A 150 -6.84 4.78 8.89
C ASN A 150 -5.61 5.25 9.70
N ARG A 151 -4.66 4.36 10.01
CA ARG A 151 -3.48 4.68 10.85
C ARG A 151 -2.53 5.68 10.20
N PHE A 152 -2.55 5.82 8.88
CA PHE A 152 -1.70 6.77 8.13
C PHE A 152 -1.74 8.19 8.69
N THR A 153 -2.92 8.67 9.07
CA THR A 153 -3.11 10.01 9.65
C THR A 153 -2.36 10.27 10.96
N LYS A 154 -1.83 9.22 11.59
CA LYS A 154 -1.14 9.29 12.89
C LYS A 154 0.37 9.16 12.81
N PHE A 155 0.96 8.86 11.64
CA PHE A 155 2.40 8.58 11.53
C PHE A 155 3.30 9.70 12.07
N LYS A 156 2.92 10.97 11.84
CA LYS A 156 3.67 12.14 12.32
C LYS A 156 3.62 12.33 13.83
N THR A 157 2.54 11.90 14.47
CA THR A 157 2.30 12.12 15.92
C THR A 157 2.61 10.88 16.76
N ASN A 158 2.77 9.71 16.13
CA ASN A 158 3.05 8.46 16.80
C ASN A 158 4.01 7.59 15.96
N PRO A 159 5.31 7.61 16.27
CA PRO A 159 6.32 6.80 15.60
C PRO A 159 6.09 5.28 15.70
N GLU A 160 5.50 4.80 16.81
CA GLU A 160 5.19 3.36 16.96
C GLU A 160 4.18 2.92 15.90
N ILE A 161 3.13 3.72 15.67
CA ILE A 161 2.14 3.44 14.62
C ILE A 161 2.78 3.42 13.23
N TYR A 162 3.76 4.31 12.99
CA TYR A 162 4.51 4.31 11.73
C TYR A 162 5.30 3.01 11.55
N TYR A 163 6.09 2.59 12.54
CA TYR A 163 6.89 1.37 12.44
C TYR A 163 6.03 0.10 12.38
N ASP A 164 4.92 0.07 13.12
CA ASP A 164 3.95 -1.03 13.02
C ASP A 164 3.38 -1.14 11.60
N TYR A 165 3.06 0.00 10.98
CA TYR A 165 2.57 0.02 9.60
C TYR A 165 3.63 -0.47 8.60
N ILE A 166 4.88 -0.03 8.76
CA ILE A 166 6.02 -0.53 7.98
C ILE A 166 6.15 -2.06 8.12
N ASN A 167 5.97 -2.59 9.32
CA ASN A 167 6.04 -4.04 9.56
C ASN A 167 4.89 -4.80 8.87
N GLU A 168 3.68 -4.23 8.84
CA GLU A 168 2.56 -4.83 8.09
C GLU A 168 2.76 -4.74 6.57
N LEU A 169 3.36 -3.65 6.04
CA LEU A 169 3.81 -3.58 4.64
C LEU A 169 4.80 -4.71 4.34
N LYS A 170 5.81 -4.84 5.21
CA LYS A 170 6.86 -5.88 5.13
C LYS A 170 6.27 -7.27 5.05
N LYS A 171 5.40 -7.56 6.00
CA LYS A 171 4.72 -8.84 6.11
C LYS A 171 3.91 -9.16 4.85
N LEU A 172 3.10 -8.22 4.36
CA LEU A 172 2.28 -8.45 3.18
C LEU A 172 3.12 -8.65 1.92
N HIS A 173 4.19 -7.87 1.71
CA HIS A 173 5.04 -8.07 0.52
C HIS A 173 5.76 -9.42 0.58
N LEU A 174 6.27 -9.84 1.75
CA LEU A 174 6.94 -11.15 1.88
C LEU A 174 5.97 -12.30 1.65
N MET A 175 4.72 -12.18 2.10
CA MET A 175 3.68 -13.17 1.84
C MET A 175 3.40 -13.28 0.34
N LEU A 176 3.34 -12.16 -0.37
CA LEU A 176 3.14 -12.15 -1.82
C LEU A 176 4.35 -12.71 -2.56
N GLN A 177 5.56 -12.28 -2.21
CA GLN A 177 6.81 -12.77 -2.81
C GLN A 177 6.93 -14.30 -2.71
N ASN A 178 6.75 -14.85 -1.50
CA ASN A 178 6.82 -16.30 -1.30
C ASN A 178 5.76 -17.05 -2.12
N LEU A 179 4.54 -16.50 -2.22
CA LEU A 179 3.50 -17.12 -3.03
C LEU A 179 3.83 -16.99 -4.53
N ASN A 180 4.29 -15.83 -4.98
CA ASN A 180 4.70 -15.59 -6.37
C ASN A 180 5.79 -16.59 -6.81
N GLU A 181 6.80 -16.84 -5.98
CA GLU A 181 7.81 -17.87 -6.25
C GLU A 181 7.21 -19.27 -6.44
N HIS A 182 6.22 -19.64 -5.62
CA HIS A 182 5.51 -20.91 -5.77
C HIS A 182 4.66 -20.97 -7.04
N LEU A 183 3.97 -19.88 -7.38
CA LEU A 183 3.14 -19.81 -8.59
C LEU A 183 4.01 -19.81 -9.85
N LEU A 184 5.16 -19.14 -9.84
CA LEU A 184 6.14 -19.19 -10.92
C LEU A 184 6.62 -20.62 -11.15
N LYS A 185 7.03 -21.32 -10.09
CA LYS A 185 7.44 -22.72 -10.19
C LYS A 185 6.35 -23.58 -10.80
N LEU A 186 5.10 -23.41 -10.39
CA LEU A 186 3.96 -24.14 -10.96
C LEU A 186 3.79 -23.88 -12.46
N ILE A 187 3.85 -22.61 -12.88
CA ILE A 187 3.66 -22.23 -14.29
C ILE A 187 4.79 -22.77 -15.17
N TYR A 188 6.03 -22.78 -14.67
CA TYR A 188 7.21 -23.12 -15.47
C TYR A 188 7.69 -24.57 -15.27
N SER A 189 7.29 -25.27 -14.20
CA SER A 189 7.54 -26.71 -14.06
C SER A 189 6.78 -27.54 -15.10
N ASP A 190 5.64 -27.05 -15.56
CA ASP A 190 4.85 -27.68 -16.63
C ASP A 190 5.40 -27.37 -18.04
N THR A 191 6.42 -26.52 -18.15
CA THR A 191 7.10 -26.22 -19.43
C THR A 191 8.33 -27.10 -19.70
N GLU A 192 8.71 -27.96 -18.76
CA GLU A 192 9.74 -28.99 -18.97
C GLU A 192 9.08 -30.36 -19.19
N LEU A 193 8.71 -30.68 -20.43
CA LEU A 193 8.39 -32.05 -20.88
C LEU A 193 8.60 -32.11 -22.41
N PRO A 194 8.89 -33.29 -22.99
CA PRO A 194 10.01 -34.22 -22.84
C PRO A 194 11.06 -34.10 -23.96
#